data_AF-A0A2K6TR30-F1
#
_entry.id   AF-A0A2K6TR30-F1
#
_cell.length_a   1.000
_cell.length_b   1.000
_cell.length_c   1.000
_cell.angle_alpha   90.00
_cell.angle_beta   90.00
_cell.angle_gamma   90.00
#
_symmetry.space_group_name_H-M   'P 1'
#
loop_
_entity.id
_entity.type
_entity.pdbx_description
1 polymer ?
#
loop_
_entity_poly.entity_id
_entity_poly.type
_entity_poly.pdbx_seq_one_letter_code
_entity_poly.pdbx_strand_id
1 'polypeptide(L)'
;MKDAHGVVIVFNADIPSHRKETEMWYSCFVQQQSLQDTQCMLIAHHKPGSGDDKGSLSLSPPLNKLKLVHSNLEDDPEEIRMEFIKYLKSIINSMSESRDREEMSIMT
;
A
#
# COMPACT_ATOMS: atom_id res chain seq x y z
N MET A 1 -10.40 -11.12 -4.24
CA MET A 1 -10.34 -11.00 -2.77
C MET A 1 -11.69 -10.48 -2.32
N LYS A 2 -12.51 -11.36 -1.74
CA LYS A 2 -13.82 -10.98 -1.24
C LYS A 2 -13.64 -10.28 0.11
N ASP A 3 -14.36 -9.19 0.34
CA ASP A 3 -14.44 -8.48 1.63
C ASP A 3 -13.12 -7.84 2.11
N ALA A 4 -12.13 -7.68 1.22
CA ALA A 4 -10.92 -6.94 1.52
C ALA A 4 -11.19 -5.43 1.48
N HIS A 5 -10.75 -4.71 2.50
CA HIS A 5 -10.93 -3.25 2.61
C HIS A 5 -9.66 -2.46 2.30
N GLY A 6 -8.54 -3.15 2.21
CA GLY A 6 -7.24 -2.57 1.86
C GLY A 6 -6.19 -3.64 1.56
N VAL A 7 -5.16 -3.24 0.82
CA VAL A 7 -4.03 -4.09 0.44
C VAL A 7 -2.72 -3.41 0.78
N VAL A 8 -1.82 -4.15 1.43
CA VAL A 8 -0.41 -3.74 1.59
C VAL A 8 0.45 -4.69 0.78
N ILE A 9 1.22 -4.16 -0.16
CA ILE A 9 2.17 -4.95 -0.95
C ILE A 9 3.58 -4.61 -0.47
N VAL A 10 4.30 -5.63 0.00
CA VAL A 10 5.67 -5.50 0.50
C VAL A 10 6.59 -6.20 -0.48
N PHE A 11 7.65 -5.50 -0.92
CA PHE A 11 8.66 -6.09 -1.80
C PHE A 11 10.06 -5.69 -1.36
N ASN A 12 11.04 -6.53 -1.67
CA ASN A 12 12.43 -6.20 -1.43
C ASN A 12 12.90 -5.15 -2.45
N ALA A 13 13.26 -3.96 -1.98
CA ALA A 13 13.69 -2.84 -2.79
C ALA A 13 15.03 -3.08 -3.52
N ASP A 14 15.86 -3.95 -2.94
CA ASP A 14 17.21 -4.29 -3.39
C ASP A 14 17.20 -5.37 -4.49
N ILE A 15 16.03 -5.95 -4.80
CA ILE A 15 15.87 -6.99 -5.83
C ILE A 15 15.03 -6.42 -6.99
N PRO A 16 15.64 -6.05 -8.14
CA PRO A 16 14.93 -5.42 -9.25
C PRO A 16 13.75 -6.24 -9.80
N SER A 17 13.84 -7.57 -9.84
CA SER A 17 12.76 -8.43 -10.34
C SER A 17 11.47 -8.32 -9.50
N HIS A 18 11.59 -8.05 -8.20
CA HIS A 18 10.43 -7.92 -7.31
C HIS A 18 9.56 -6.70 -7.66
N ARG A 19 10.12 -5.67 -8.32
CA ARG A 19 9.33 -4.53 -8.81
C ARG A 19 8.32 -4.97 -9.88
N LYS A 20 8.74 -5.87 -10.78
CA LYS A 20 7.88 -6.41 -11.83
C LYS A 20 6.82 -7.36 -11.25
N GLU A 21 7.20 -8.17 -10.26
CA GLU A 21 6.25 -9.04 -9.54
C GLU A 21 5.21 -8.22 -8.78
N THR A 22 5.61 -7.10 -8.17
CA THR A 22 4.71 -6.16 -7.48
C THR A 22 3.65 -5.58 -8.43
N GLU A 23 4.01 -5.26 -9.67
CA GLU A 23 3.05 -4.80 -10.68
C GLU A 23 2.03 -5.89 -11.05
N MET A 24 2.49 -7.14 -11.16
CA MET A 24 1.59 -8.28 -11.40
C MET A 24 0.62 -8.47 -10.23
N TRP A 25 1.12 -8.41 -9.00
CA TRP A 25 0.28 -8.51 -7.80
C TRP A 25 -0.73 -7.37 -7.73
N TYR A 26 -0.32 -6.13 -8.03
CA TYR A 26 -1.23 -5.00 -8.10
C TYR A 26 -2.35 -5.21 -9.10
N SER A 27 -2.04 -5.71 -10.30
CA SER A 27 -3.06 -6.00 -11.31
C SER A 27 -4.06 -7.08 -10.84
N CYS A 28 -3.56 -8.21 -10.31
CA CYS A 28 -4.40 -9.34 -9.91
C CYS A 28 -5.23 -9.07 -8.64
N PHE A 29 -4.65 -8.36 -7.68
CA PHE A 29 -5.20 -8.25 -6.33
C PHE A 29 -5.86 -6.90 -6.05
N VAL A 30 -5.52 -5.84 -6.79
CA VAL A 30 -6.13 -4.51 -6.62
C VAL A 30 -7.05 -4.21 -7.80
N GLN A 31 -6.50 -4.13 -9.02
CA GLN A 31 -7.26 -3.67 -10.19
C GLN A 31 -8.41 -4.62 -10.56
N GLN A 32 -8.13 -5.93 -10.65
CA GLN A 32 -9.16 -6.94 -10.94
C GLN A 32 -10.22 -7.06 -9.84
N GLN A 33 -9.94 -6.56 -8.64
CA GLN A 33 -10.86 -6.57 -7.50
C GLN A 33 -11.56 -5.22 -7.30
N SER A 34 -11.31 -4.24 -8.19
CA SER A 34 -11.85 -2.89 -8.12
C SER A 34 -11.59 -2.16 -6.80
N LEU A 35 -10.48 -2.48 -6.14
CA LEU A 35 -10.02 -1.74 -4.97
C LEU A 35 -9.40 -0.41 -5.42
N GLN A 36 -9.62 0.64 -4.64
CA GLN A 36 -9.10 1.97 -4.95
C GLN A 36 -7.62 2.08 -4.57
N ASP A 37 -6.87 2.91 -5.31
CA ASP A 37 -5.47 3.22 -5.04
C ASP A 37 -5.27 3.74 -3.60
N THR A 38 -6.24 4.51 -3.06
CA THR A 38 -6.26 5.03 -1.68
C THR A 38 -6.37 3.93 -0.61
N GLN A 39 -6.90 2.76 -0.99
CA GLN A 39 -6.98 1.59 -0.13
C GLN A 39 -5.70 0.74 -0.19
N CYS A 40 -4.69 1.18 -0.93
CA CYS A 40 -3.47 0.42 -1.17
C CYS A 40 -2.23 1.14 -0.63
N MET A 41 -1.26 0.37 -0.13
CA MET A 41 0.04 0.87 0.31
C MET A 41 1.15 -0.03 -0.23
N LEU A 42 2.21 0.57 -0.76
CA LEU A 42 3.44 -0.12 -1.14
C LEU A 42 4.50 0.06 -0.07
N ILE A 43 5.19 -1.01 0.28
CA ILE A 43 6.35 -0.98 1.16
C ILE A 43 7.56 -1.52 0.38
N ALA A 44 8.50 -0.62 0.09
CA ALA A 44 9.83 -0.96 -0.40
C ALA A 44 10.71 -1.32 0.80
N HIS A 45 10.88 -2.61 1.07
CA HIS A 45 11.67 -3.11 2.18
C HIS A 45 13.13 -3.28 1.81
N HIS A 46 14.01 -2.59 2.51
CA HIS A 46 15.45 -2.70 2.43
C HIS A 46 15.93 -3.65 3.52
N LYS A 47 16.90 -4.50 3.16
CA LYS A 47 17.61 -5.29 4.15
C LYS A 47 18.48 -4.39 5.04
N PRO A 48 18.80 -4.85 6.26
CA PRO A 48 19.80 -4.20 7.07
C PRO A 48 21.12 -4.03 6.31
N GLY A 49 21.69 -2.82 6.35
CA GLY A 49 22.94 -2.50 5.67
C GLY A 49 22.87 -2.34 4.14
N SER A 50 21.68 -2.40 3.51
CA SER A 50 21.51 -2.13 2.06
C SER A 50 20.88 -0.76 1.75
N GLY A 51 20.56 0.03 2.78
CA GLY A 51 19.79 1.28 2.68
C GLY A 51 20.58 2.54 2.26
N ASP A 52 21.88 2.44 1.98
CA ASP A 52 22.71 3.60 1.61
C ASP A 52 22.34 4.18 0.24
N ASP A 53 21.72 3.38 -0.63
CA ASP A 53 21.19 3.85 -1.91
C ASP A 53 19.66 3.87 -1.86
N LYS A 54 19.10 4.85 -1.12
CA LYS A 54 17.70 5.29 -1.27
C LYS A 54 17.49 5.99 -2.64
N GLY A 55 18.17 5.52 -3.69
CA GLY A 55 18.02 6.01 -5.05
C GLY A 55 16.56 5.97 -5.48
N SER A 56 16.19 6.82 -6.45
CA SER A 56 14.80 6.91 -6.90
C SER A 56 14.33 5.56 -7.41
N LEU A 57 13.43 4.94 -6.64
CA LEU A 57 12.89 3.65 -6.98
C LEU A 57 11.92 3.86 -8.15
N SER A 58 12.39 3.67 -9.38
CA SER A 58 11.55 3.82 -10.56
C SER A 58 10.50 2.71 -10.57
N LEU A 59 9.28 3.07 -10.19
CA LEU A 59 8.10 2.22 -10.29
C LEU A 59 7.42 2.43 -11.63
N SER A 60 6.70 1.41 -12.09
CA SER A 60 5.86 1.54 -13.27
C SER A 60 4.69 2.52 -13.03
N PRO A 61 4.13 3.13 -14.09
CA PRO A 61 3.07 4.14 -13.96
C PRO A 61 1.87 3.75 -13.08
N PRO A 62 1.37 2.49 -13.08
CA PRO A 62 0.27 2.09 -12.19
C PRO A 62 0.63 2.19 -10.71
N LEU A 63 1.88 1.89 -10.35
CA LEU A 63 2.37 1.83 -8.98
C LEU A 63 2.78 3.21 -8.43
N ASN A 64 3.20 4.15 -9.30
CA ASN A 64 3.60 5.51 -8.89
C ASN A 64 2.47 6.34 -8.23
N LYS A 65 1.21 5.93 -8.39
CA LYS A 65 0.06 6.58 -7.76
C LYS A 65 -0.14 6.16 -6.31
N LEU A 66 0.43 5.01 -5.93
CA LEU A 66 0.27 4.44 -4.61
C LEU A 66 1.20 5.12 -3.63
N LYS A 67 0.76 5.17 -2.37
CA LYS A 67 1.64 5.57 -1.27
C LYS A 67 2.77 4.56 -1.15
N LEU A 68 4.00 5.00 -1.43
CA LEU A 68 5.23 4.23 -1.24
C LEU A 68 5.86 4.59 0.10
N VAL A 69 6.18 3.58 0.90
CA VAL A 69 6.94 3.71 2.14
C VAL A 69 8.22 2.89 2.01
N HIS A 70 9.37 3.52 2.26
CA HIS A 70 10.63 2.79 2.37
C HIS A 70 10.76 2.27 3.80
N SER A 71 11.13 1.00 3.97
CA SER A 71 11.25 0.38 5.29
C SER A 71 12.60 -0.29 5.49
N ASN A 72 13.13 -0.13 6.69
CA ASN A 72 14.16 -0.98 7.27
C ASN A 72 13.79 -1.13 8.76
N LEU A 73 13.61 -2.37 9.22
CA LEU A 73 13.12 -2.63 10.57
C LEU A 73 14.22 -2.52 11.65
N GLU A 74 15.49 -2.51 11.25
CA GLU A 74 16.61 -2.32 12.17
C GLU A 74 16.92 -0.83 12.37
N ASP A 75 16.87 -0.05 11.28
CA ASP A 75 17.20 1.38 11.33
C ASP A 75 16.03 2.22 11.84
N ASP A 76 14.83 2.03 11.26
CA ASP A 76 13.67 2.93 11.46
C ASP A 76 12.34 2.18 11.72
N PRO A 77 12.26 1.28 12.74
CA PRO A 77 11.05 0.47 12.97
C PRO A 77 9.79 1.29 13.30
N GLU A 78 9.97 2.43 13.98
CA GLU A 78 8.86 3.29 14.41
C GLU A 78 8.20 4.03 13.24
N GLU A 79 8.95 4.39 12.20
CA GLU A 79 8.40 5.05 11.02
C GLU A 79 7.37 4.16 10.32
N ILE A 80 7.68 2.89 10.15
CA ILE A 80 6.78 1.90 9.53
C ILE A 80 5.55 1.66 10.39
N ARG A 81 5.73 1.60 11.71
CA ARG A 81 4.60 1.49 12.63
C ARG A 81 3.65 2.68 12.48
N MET A 82 4.18 3.90 12.42
CA MET A 82 3.38 5.12 12.25
C MET A 82 2.67 5.15 10.90
N GLU A 83 3.38 4.86 9.80
CA GLU A 83 2.80 4.89 8.46
C GLU A 83 1.73 3.81 8.24
N PHE A 84 1.91 2.62 8.83
CA PHE A 84 0.91 1.56 8.83
C PHE A 84 -0.32 1.93 9.67
N ILE A 85 -0.14 2.51 10.87
CA ILE A 85 -1.26 2.99 11.70
C ILE A 85 -2.05 4.08 10.96
N LYS A 86 -1.37 5.01 10.29
CA LYS A 86 -2.01 6.07 9.48
C LYS A 86 -2.81 5.48 8.33
N TYR A 87 -2.24 4.50 7.62
CA TYR A 87 -2.93 3.77 6.56
C TYR A 87 -4.18 3.07 7.09
N LEU A 88 -4.07 2.30 8.18
CA LEU A 88 -5.19 1.58 8.77
C LEU A 88 -6.33 2.52 9.22
N LYS A 89 -6.00 3.65 9.84
CA LYS A 89 -6.98 4.70 10.19
C LYS A 89 -7.71 5.22 8.96
N SER A 90 -7.00 5.43 7.85
CA SER A 90 -7.63 5.87 6.59
C SER A 90 -8.64 4.85 6.08
N ILE A 91 -8.31 3.55 6.12
CA ILE A 91 -9.24 2.49 5.71
C ILE A 91 -10.50 2.50 6.58
N ILE A 92 -10.33 2.56 7.91
CA ILE A 92 -11.46 2.57 8.86
C ILE A 92 -12.37 3.79 8.63
N ASN A 93 -11.79 4.95 8.35
CA ASN A 93 -12.55 6.16 8.05
C ASN A 93 -13.35 5.99 6.75
N SER A 94 -12.72 5.50 5.68
CA SER A 94 -13.41 5.25 4.41
C SER A 94 -14.54 4.21 4.53
N MET A 95 -14.36 3.19 5.37
CA MET A 95 -15.43 2.22 5.66
C MET A 95 -16.60 2.86 6.40
N SER A 96 -16.32 3.72 7.38
CA SER A 96 -17.35 4.46 8.11
C SER A 96 -18.14 5.38 7.17
N GLU A 97 -17.44 6.15 6.33
CA GLU A 97 -18.06 7.03 5.33
C GLU A 97 -18.92 6.28 4.29
N SER A 98 -18.48 5.09 3.86
CA SER A 98 -19.27 4.25 2.95
C SER A 98 -20.58 3.82 3.60
N ARG A 99 -20.50 3.38 4.86
CA ARG A 99 -21.67 2.97 5.64
C ARG A 99 -22.65 4.12 5.85
N ASP A 100 -22.16 5.30 6.25
CA ASP A 100 -23.01 6.49 6.45
C ASP A 100 -23.72 6.90 5.16
N ARG A 101 -23.04 6.78 4.01
CA ARG A 101 -23.61 7.03 2.69
C ARG A 101 -24.68 6.02 2.32
N GLU A 102 -24.45 4.74 2.60
CA GLU A 102 -25.44 3.68 2.39
C GLU A 102 -26.68 3.91 3.26
N GLU A 103 -26.50 4.25 4.55
CA GLU A 103 -27.60 4.57 5.48
C GLU A 103 -28.43 5.79 5.00
N MET A 104 -27.78 6.86 4.53
CA MET A 104 -28.49 8.03 3.95
C MET A 104 -29.28 7.68 2.68
N SER A 105 -28.76 6.78 1.83
CA SER A 105 -29.42 6.40 0.57
C SER A 105 -30.73 5.63 0.76
N ILE A 106 -30.96 5.04 1.94
CA ILE A 106 -32.18 4.31 2.29
C ILE A 106 -33.29 5.28 2.75
N MET A 107 -32.91 6.47 3.25
CA MET A 107 -33.85 7.45 3.83
C MET A 107 -34.44 8.43 2.80
N THR A 108 -33.94 8.44 1.56
CA THR A 108 -34.40 9.27 0.43
C THR A 108 -35.05 8.43 -0.65
#